data_AF-A0A355RKM6-F1
#
_entry.id   AF-A0A355RKM6-F1
#
_cell.length_a   1.000
_cell.length_b   1.000
_cell.length_c   1.000
_cell.angle_alpha   90.00
_cell.angle_beta   90.00
_cell.angle_gamma   90.00
#
_symmetry.space_group_name_H-M   'P 1'
#
loop_
_entity.id
_entity.type
_entity.pdbx_description
1 polymer ?
#
loop_
_entity_poly.entity_id
_entity_poly.type
_entity_poly.pdbx_seq_one_letter_code
_entity_poly.pdbx_strand_id
1 'polypeptide(L)' 'MKLHELHDNEGATRKKKRVARGPGSGKGKTAGRGIKGQKSRSGVAINGYEGGQMPLYQRLPKRGFSKPNRKKFA' A
#
# COMPACT_ATOMS: atom_id res chain seq x y z
N MET A 1 4.10 22.46 -31.72
CA MET A 1 4.66 21.40 -30.85
C MET A 1 5.03 20.21 -31.70
N LYS A 2 6.32 19.90 -31.76
CA LYS A 2 6.84 18.69 -32.39
C LYS A 2 6.99 17.59 -31.33
N LEU A 3 6.98 16.33 -31.73
CA LEU A 3 7.04 15.19 -30.81
C LEU A 3 8.27 15.18 -29.89
N HIS A 4 9.39 15.79 -30.30
CA HIS A 4 10.63 15.84 -29.52
C HIS A 4 10.72 17.03 -28.54
N GLU A 5 9.74 17.94 -28.56
CA GLU A 5 9.71 19.13 -27.69
C GLU A 5 8.86 18.87 -26.42
N LEU A 6 8.23 17.70 -26.34
CA LEU A 6 7.40 17.29 -25.22
C LEU A 6 8.27 16.96 -24.01
N HIS A 7 8.08 17.71 -22.94
CA HIS A 7 8.64 17.43 -21.62
C HIS A 7 7.55 17.62 -20.58
N ASP A 8 7.61 16.83 -19.52
CA ASP A 8 6.69 17.00 -18.40
C ASP A 8 7.14 18.16 -17.51
N ASN A 9 6.20 18.72 -16.75
CA ASN A 9 6.52 19.68 -15.69
C ASN A 9 7.46 19.06 -14.65
N GLU A 10 8.30 19.87 -14.03
CA GLU A 10 9.23 19.40 -13.00
C GLU A 10 8.49 18.66 -11.88
N GLY A 11 8.92 17.42 -11.59
CA GLY A 11 8.32 16.57 -10.56
C GLY A 11 7.03 15.84 -10.96
N ALA A 12 6.53 16.02 -12.19
CA ALA A 12 5.36 15.29 -12.69
C ALA A 12 5.58 13.77 -12.69
N THR A 13 6.82 13.31 -12.93
CA THR A 13 7.17 11.89 -12.92
C THR A 13 8.20 11.55 -11.85
N ARG A 14 7.96 10.46 -11.11
CA ARG A 14 8.87 9.94 -10.07
C ARG A 14 9.40 8.56 -10.47
N LYS A 15 10.71 8.36 -10.30
CA LYS A 15 11.35 7.06 -10.58
C LYS A 15 10.83 5.97 -9.63
N LYS A 16 10.45 4.82 -10.18
CA LYS A 16 10.02 3.66 -9.39
C LYS A 16 11.18 3.10 -8.56
N LYS A 17 10.88 2.70 -7.33
CA LYS A 17 11.84 2.06 -6.42
C LYS A 17 12.18 0.65 -6.91
N ARG A 18 13.42 0.43 -7.34
CA ARG A 18 13.94 -0.91 -7.68
C ARG A 18 14.65 -1.50 -6.47
N VAL A 19 14.06 -2.50 -5.84
CA VAL A 19 14.63 -3.17 -4.65
C VAL A 19 15.57 -4.31 -5.05
N ALA A 20 16.46 -4.73 -4.14
CA ALA A 20 17.42 -5.82 -4.34
C ALA A 20 18.35 -5.59 -5.55
N ARG A 21 18.95 -4.39 -5.68
CA ARG A 21 19.91 -4.03 -6.75
C ARG A 21 21.21 -3.48 -6.16
N GLY A 22 21.86 -4.30 -5.33
CA GLY A 22 23.16 -3.97 -4.72
C GLY A 22 23.09 -3.04 -3.50
N PRO A 23 24.20 -2.91 -2.75
CA PRO A 23 24.27 -2.12 -1.51
C PRO A 23 24.11 -0.61 -1.75
N GLY A 24 24.66 -0.08 -2.86
CA GLY A 24 24.56 1.35 -3.22
C GLY A 24 23.13 1.86 -3.44
N SER A 25 22.16 0.95 -3.65
CA SER A 25 20.74 1.31 -3.75
C SER A 25 20.08 1.60 -2.39
N GLY A 26 20.74 1.31 -1.27
CA GLY A 26 20.17 1.38 0.09
C GLY A 26 19.05 0.37 0.37
N LYS A 27 18.62 -0.40 -0.64
CA LYS A 27 17.52 -1.38 -0.59
C LYS A 27 17.97 -2.73 -1.15
N GLY A 28 19.23 -3.07 -0.93
CA GLY A 28 19.87 -4.30 -1.41
C GLY A 28 19.36 -5.56 -0.69
N LYS A 29 20.27 -6.25 0.01
CA LYS A 29 20.13 -7.57 0.65
C LYS A 29 18.71 -7.97 1.07
N THR A 30 18.06 -7.18 1.93
CA THR A 30 16.74 -7.52 2.51
C THR A 30 15.56 -6.87 1.79
N ALA A 31 15.81 -6.11 0.72
CA ALA A 31 14.80 -5.31 0.01
C ALA A 31 13.99 -4.35 0.93
N GLY A 32 14.51 -4.03 2.12
CA GLY A 32 13.80 -3.25 3.14
C GLY A 32 12.83 -4.05 4.01
N ARG A 33 12.84 -5.40 3.95
CA ARG A 33 11.97 -6.28 4.74
C ARG A 33 12.55 -6.70 6.10
N GLY A 34 13.79 -6.33 6.41
CA GLY A 34 14.49 -6.77 7.62
C GLY A 34 14.98 -8.23 7.56
N ILE A 35 15.33 -8.80 8.71
CA ILE A 35 15.88 -10.16 8.84
C ILE A 35 14.85 -11.05 9.55
N LYS A 36 14.47 -12.18 8.91
CA LYS A 36 13.53 -13.19 9.45
C LYS A 36 12.13 -12.59 9.77
N GLY A 37 11.32 -13.34 10.51
CA GLY A 37 9.95 -12.99 10.86
C GLY A 37 8.94 -13.34 9.76
N GLN A 38 7.67 -13.42 10.13
CA GLN A 38 6.60 -13.81 9.21
C GLN A 38 6.52 -12.83 8.02
N LYS A 39 6.60 -11.51 8.28
CA LYS A 39 6.51 -10.46 7.24
C LYS A 39 7.67 -10.42 6.24
N SER A 40 8.80 -11.07 6.53
CA SER A 40 9.90 -11.16 5.57
C SER A 40 9.71 -12.30 4.57
N ARG A 41 8.78 -13.24 4.81
CA ARG A 41 8.50 -14.39 3.94
C ARG A 41 7.54 -14.00 2.83
N SER A 42 7.61 -14.73 1.71
CA SER A 42 6.69 -14.54 0.58
C SER A 42 5.27 -14.97 0.95
N GLY A 43 4.26 -14.25 0.44
CA GLY A 43 2.85 -14.64 0.55
C GLY A 43 2.17 -14.29 1.87
N VAL A 44 2.87 -13.62 2.81
CA VAL A 44 2.27 -13.25 4.10
C VAL A 44 1.48 -11.95 3.97
N ALA A 45 0.17 -12.03 4.24
CA ALA A 45 -0.71 -10.89 4.39
C ALA A 45 -1.42 -10.98 5.76
N ILE A 46 -1.11 -10.03 6.65
CA ILE A 46 -1.76 -9.90 7.96
C ILE A 46 -2.65 -8.66 7.86
N ASN A 47 -3.94 -8.88 7.59
CA ASN A 47 -4.91 -7.81 7.42
C ASN A 47 -5.52 -7.40 8.77
N GLY A 48 -6.71 -7.91 9.10
CA GLY A 48 -7.42 -7.63 10.35
C GLY A 48 -7.08 -8.58 11.49
N TYR A 49 -6.00 -9.35 11.40
CA TYR A 49 -5.59 -10.24 12.49
C TYR A 49 -4.74 -9.47 13.51
N GLU A 50 -5.21 -9.45 14.76
CA GLU A 50 -4.60 -8.69 15.88
C GLU A 50 -3.74 -9.60 16.80
N GLY A 51 -3.17 -10.69 16.27
CA GLY A 51 -2.23 -11.52 17.05
C GLY A 51 -2.89 -12.46 18.08
N GLY A 52 -4.21 -12.69 17.96
CA GLY A 52 -4.98 -13.53 18.89
C GLY A 52 -6.07 -12.75 19.64
N GLN A 53 -6.01 -11.41 19.61
CA GLN A 53 -7.10 -10.58 20.09
C GLN A 53 -8.31 -10.64 19.13
N MET A 54 -9.53 -10.60 19.66
CA MET A 54 -10.74 -10.48 18.81
C MET A 54 -10.65 -9.21 17.96
N PRO A 55 -10.70 -9.26 16.62
CA PRO A 55 -10.54 -8.06 15.81
C PRO A 55 -11.57 -6.96 16.06
N LEU A 56 -11.19 -5.70 15.87
CA LEU A 56 -12.08 -4.54 16.10
C LEU A 56 -13.42 -4.63 15.35
N TYR A 57 -13.41 -5.13 14.10
CA TYR A 57 -14.63 -5.28 13.28
C TYR A 57 -15.60 -6.35 13.80
N GLN A 58 -15.16 -7.18 14.75
CA GLN A 58 -16.00 -8.14 15.46
C GLN A 58 -16.45 -7.59 16.82
N ARG A 59 -15.62 -6.78 17.48
CA ARG A 59 -15.96 -6.17 18.79
C ARG A 59 -17.07 -5.14 18.68
N LEU A 60 -17.04 -4.34 17.61
CA LEU A 60 -18.01 -3.26 17.45
C LEU A 60 -19.34 -3.79 16.90
N PRO A 61 -20.49 -3.37 17.46
CA PRO A 61 -21.78 -3.79 16.95
C PRO A 61 -22.03 -3.17 15.57
N LYS A 62 -22.69 -3.93 14.68
CA LYS A 62 -23.22 -3.39 13.42
C LYS A 62 -24.41 -2.50 13.74
N ARG A 63 -24.47 -1.31 13.15
CA ARG A 63 -25.56 -0.35 13.34
C ARG A 63 -25.97 0.29 12.01
N GLY A 64 -27.28 0.50 11.85
CA GLY A 64 -27.88 1.19 10.70
C GLY A 64 -28.26 0.26 9.55
N PHE A 65 -28.69 0.87 8.44
CA PHE A 65 -29.05 0.19 7.20
C PHE A 65 -28.70 1.08 5.99
N SER A 66 -28.48 0.48 4.82
CA SER A 66 -28.27 1.22 3.57
C SER A 66 -29.61 1.51 2.90
N LYS A 67 -29.91 2.79 2.63
CA LYS A 67 -31.09 3.21 1.85
C LYS A 67 -30.72 3.17 0.35
N PRO A 68 -31.34 2.32 -0.49
CA PRO A 68 -30.97 2.17 -1.91
C PRO A 68 -31.08 3.46 -2.72
N ASN A 69 -32.08 4.31 -2.45
CA ASN A 69 -32.35 5.55 -3.19
C ASN A 69 -32.18 6.80 -2.30
N ARG A 70 -30.97 7.04 -1.80
CA ARG A 70 -30.67 8.25 -1.03
C ARG A 70 -30.51 9.44 -1.98
N LYS A 71 -31.47 10.37 -1.98
CA LYS A 71 -31.33 11.65 -2.70
C LYS A 71 -30.09 12.40 -2.18
N LYS A 72 -29.18 12.76 -3.09
CA LYS A 72 -28.05 13.67 -2.82
C LYS A 72 -28.35 14.97 -3.56
N PHE A 73 -28.32 16.09 -2.85
CA PHE A 73 -28.37 17.41 -3.45
C PHE A 73 -26.92 17.95 -3.46
N ALA A 74 -26.56 18.63 -4.56
CA ALA A 74 -25.22 19.16 -4.80
C ALA A 74 -24.94 20.38 -3.93
#